data_AF-A0A6C0K4P0-F1
#
_entry.id   AF-A0A6C0K4P0-F1
#
_cell.length_a   1.000
_cell.length_b   1.000
_cell.length_c   1.000
_cell.angle_alpha   90.00
_cell.angle_beta   90.00
_cell.angle_gamma   90.00
#
_symmetry.space_group_name_H-M   'P 1'
#
loop_
_entity.id
_entity.type
_entity.pdbx_description
1 polymer ?
#
loop_
_entity_poly.entity_id
_entity_poly.type
_entity_poly.pdbx_seq_one_letter_code
_entity_poly.pdbx_strand_id
1 'polypeptide(L)'
;MNVWFPESLYFVSLGYSVVLMTTSLLFYHMIKTHSLEMPLVISSLLAITLIIISIIFVIIGILSYYDRLQELQRERNKLPHLHRHILIHELPFGYSYIAMGILFMIVELIIGFYVIVGTIKEL
;
A
#
# COMPACT_ATOMS: atom_id res chain seq x y z
N MET A 1 -1.48 18.27 -16.49
CA MET A 1 -0.28 17.49 -16.09
C MET A 1 -0.56 16.03 -16.39
N ASN A 2 0.10 15.44 -17.40
CA ASN A 2 -0.03 14.01 -17.68
C ASN A 2 0.80 13.26 -16.63
N VAL A 3 0.16 12.85 -15.55
CA VAL A 3 0.74 11.88 -14.61
C VAL A 3 0.95 10.60 -15.41
N TRP A 4 2.18 10.09 -15.44
CA TRP A 4 2.53 8.94 -16.27
C TRP A 4 1.80 7.70 -15.74
N PHE A 5 1.30 6.86 -16.65
CA PHE A 5 0.42 5.71 -16.34
C PHE A 5 0.85 4.86 -15.11
N PRO A 6 2.15 4.57 -14.88
CA PRO A 6 2.62 3.83 -13.71
C PRO A 6 2.57 4.61 -12.39
N GLU A 7 2.75 5.94 -12.40
CA GLU A 7 2.55 6.77 -11.21
C GLU A 7 1.07 6.82 -10.83
N SER A 8 0.19 6.97 -11.83
CA SER A 8 -1.25 6.92 -11.56
C SER A 8 -1.67 5.55 -11.03
N LEU A 9 -1.12 4.46 -11.56
CA LEU A 9 -1.41 3.11 -11.08
C LEU A 9 -0.92 2.91 -9.64
N TYR A 10 0.28 3.40 -9.31
CA TYR A 10 0.83 3.36 -7.96
C TYR A 10 -0.02 4.18 -6.98
N PHE A 11 -0.40 5.41 -7.35
CA PHE A 11 -1.21 6.28 -6.51
C PHE A 11 -2.62 5.73 -6.29
N VAL A 12 -3.21 5.13 -7.33
CA VAL A 12 -4.51 4.46 -7.25
C VAL A 12 -4.42 3.23 -6.35
N SER A 13 -3.38 2.40 -6.48
CA SER A 13 -3.17 1.23 -5.60
C SER A 13 -3.01 1.64 -4.14
N LEU A 14 -2.23 2.68 -3.85
CA LEU A 14 -2.10 3.24 -2.50
C LEU A 14 -3.44 3.79 -1.99
N GLY A 15 -4.18 4.52 -2.83
CA GLY A 15 -5.50 5.04 -2.48
C GLY A 15 -6.49 3.93 -2.13
N TYR A 16 -6.54 2.85 -2.91
CA TYR A 16 -7.37 1.69 -2.61
C TYR A 16 -6.94 1.00 -1.31
N SER A 17 -5.65 0.84 -1.08
CA SER A 17 -5.12 0.27 0.15
C SER A 17 -5.54 1.08 1.39
N VAL A 18 -5.45 2.41 1.34
CA VAL A 18 -5.92 3.30 2.42
C VAL A 18 -7.42 3.11 2.69
N VAL A 19 -8.24 3.04 1.65
CA VAL A 19 -9.70 2.85 1.78
C VAL A 19 -10.02 1.49 2.38
N LEU A 20 -9.39 0.42 1.90
CA LEU A 20 -9.60 -0.94 2.40
C LEU A 20 -9.14 -1.08 3.85
N MET A 21 -7.98 -0.53 4.20
CA MET A 21 -7.45 -0.51 5.56
C MET A 21 -8.39 0.26 6.51
N THR A 22 -8.83 1.45 6.11
CA THR A 22 -9.73 2.28 6.92
C THR A 22 -11.07 1.59 7.12
N THR A 23 -11.63 0.99 6.06
CA THR A 23 -12.90 0.27 6.13
C THR A 23 -12.78 -0.95 7.04
N SER A 24 -11.68 -1.72 6.93
CA SER A 24 -11.38 -2.87 7.79
C SER A 24 -11.33 -2.48 9.26
N LEU A 25 -10.61 -1.41 9.60
CA LEU A 25 -10.54 -0.87 10.96
C LEU A 25 -11.89 -0.39 11.48
N LEU A 26 -12.67 0.28 10.63
CA LEU A 26 -13.98 0.83 11.00
C LEU A 26 -14.97 -0.31 11.32
N PHE A 27 -15.00 -1.36 10.49
CA PHE A 27 -15.79 -2.56 10.78
C PHE A 27 -15.37 -3.24 12.09
N TYR A 28 -14.06 -3.42 12.29
CA TYR A 28 -13.55 -4.03 13.52
C TYR A 28 -13.93 -3.19 14.76
N HIS A 29 -13.77 -1.87 14.69
CA HIS A 29 -14.12 -0.97 15.78
C HIS A 29 -15.61 -0.98 16.12
N MET A 30 -16.50 -0.87 15.12
CA MET A 30 -17.95 -0.86 15.34
C MET A 30 -18.45 -2.16 15.99
N ILE A 31 -17.82 -3.28 15.68
CA ILE A 31 -18.19 -4.58 16.24
C ILE A 31 -17.71 -4.72 17.67
N LYS A 32 -16.50 -4.23 17.98
CA LYS A 32 -16.00 -4.15 19.36
C LYS A 32 -16.81 -3.20 20.25
N THR A 33 -17.37 -2.13 19.70
CA THR A 33 -18.25 -1.22 20.44
C THR A 33 -19.72 -1.69 20.49
N HIS A 34 -20.01 -2.93 20.10
CA HIS A 34 -21.37 -3.50 20.00
C HIS A 34 -22.36 -2.68 19.17
N SER A 35 -21.86 -1.85 18.24
CA SER A 35 -22.73 -1.07 17.33
C SER A 35 -23.28 -1.91 16.18
N LEU A 36 -22.70 -3.09 15.94
CA LEU A 36 -23.16 -4.07 14.95
C LEU A 36 -23.33 -5.43 15.63
N GLU A 37 -24.50 -6.04 15.47
CA GLU A 37 -24.77 -7.41 15.88
C GLU A 37 -24.15 -8.38 14.87
N MET A 38 -22.83 -8.54 14.91
CA MET A 38 -22.12 -9.49 14.07
C MET A 38 -21.13 -10.30 14.92
N PRO A 39 -21.01 -11.62 14.72
CA PRO A 39 -20.06 -12.44 15.45
C PRO A 39 -18.62 -11.93 15.22
N LEU A 40 -17.88 -11.74 16.31
CA LEU A 40 -16.52 -11.20 16.32
C LEU A 40 -15.58 -11.98 15.37
N VAL A 41 -15.78 -13.30 15.27
CA VAL A 41 -15.03 -14.19 14.38
C VAL A 41 -15.19 -13.81 12.90
N ILE A 42 -16.42 -13.53 12.47
CA ILE A 42 -16.70 -13.23 11.05
C ILE A 42 -16.17 -11.84 10.69
N SER A 43 -16.32 -10.87 11.60
CA SER A 43 -15.73 -9.53 11.47
C SER A 43 -14.22 -9.59 11.26
N SER A 44 -13.55 -10.35 12.11
CA SER A 44 -12.10 -10.45 12.12
C SER A 44 -11.59 -11.16 10.87
N LEU A 45 -12.32 -12.18 10.40
CA LEU A 45 -12.02 -12.85 9.14
C LEU A 45 -12.16 -11.92 7.92
N LEU A 46 -13.21 -11.08 7.89
CA LEU A 46 -13.37 -10.05 6.86
C LEU A 46 -12.25 -9.00 6.93
N ALA A 47 -11.92 -8.52 8.13
CA ALA A 47 -10.86 -7.54 8.33
C ALA A 47 -9.49 -8.06 7.87
N ILE A 48 -9.15 -9.31 8.20
CA ILE A 48 -7.92 -9.97 7.76
C ILE A 48 -7.91 -10.14 6.24
N THR A 49 -9.02 -10.57 5.65
CA THR A 49 -9.13 -10.75 4.19
C THR A 49 -8.91 -9.42 3.46
N LEU A 50 -9.52 -8.34 3.95
CA LEU A 50 -9.35 -6.98 3.41
C LEU A 50 -7.89 -6.51 3.52
N ILE A 51 -7.23 -6.78 4.64
CA ILE A 51 -5.80 -6.44 4.84
C ILE A 51 -4.92 -7.23 3.88
N ILE A 52 -5.17 -8.53 3.69
CA ILE A 52 -4.40 -9.36 2.74
C ILE A 52 -4.56 -8.82 1.31
N ILE A 53 -5.79 -8.52 0.89
CA ILE A 53 -6.05 -7.93 -0.43
C ILE A 53 -5.31 -6.60 -0.57
N SER A 54 -5.35 -5.75 0.46
CA SER A 54 -4.64 -4.47 0.49
C SER A 54 -3.13 -4.63 0.27
N ILE A 55 -2.50 -5.55 1.01
CA ILE A 55 -1.08 -5.85 0.88
C ILE A 55 -0.73 -6.30 -0.54
N ILE A 56 -1.56 -7.15 -1.16
CA ILE A 56 -1.35 -7.60 -2.55
C ILE A 56 -1.36 -6.40 -3.50
N PHE A 57 -2.31 -5.47 -3.36
CA PHE A 57 -2.36 -4.26 -4.18
C PHE A 57 -1.12 -3.37 -3.99
N VAL A 58 -0.65 -3.22 -2.74
CA VAL A 58 0.59 -2.46 -2.45
C VAL A 58 1.79 -3.13 -3.11
N ILE A 59 1.92 -4.46 -3.04
CA ILE A 59 3.01 -5.22 -3.68
C ILE A 59 2.99 -5.00 -5.20
N ILE A 60 1.83 -5.14 -5.86
CA ILE A 60 1.69 -4.94 -7.30
C ILE A 60 2.09 -3.50 -7.68
N GLY A 61 1.67 -2.52 -6.87
CA GLY A 61 2.05 -1.12 -7.04
C GLY A 61 3.55 -0.91 -6.94
N ILE A 62 4.20 -1.45 -5.90
CA ILE A 62 5.64 -1.34 -5.69
C ILE A 62 6.42 -1.98 -6.84
N LEU A 63 6.04 -3.18 -7.28
CA LEU A 63 6.72 -3.88 -8.38
C LEU A 63 6.63 -3.08 -9.68
N SER A 64 5.43 -2.61 -10.03
CA SER A 64 5.23 -1.81 -11.25
C SER A 64 6.03 -0.50 -11.22
N TYR A 65 6.13 0.13 -10.04
CA TYR A 65 6.90 1.36 -9.87
C TYR A 65 8.42 1.10 -9.88
N TYR A 66 8.86 -0.03 -9.34
CA TYR A 66 10.26 -0.46 -9.35
C TYR A 66 10.75 -0.80 -10.76
N ASP A 67 9.94 -1.51 -11.56
CA ASP A 67 10.28 -1.81 -12.97
C ASP A 67 10.46 -0.52 -13.76
N ARG A 68 9.60 0.48 -13.55
CA ARG A 68 9.78 1.82 -14.14
C ARG A 68 11.08 2.49 -13.70
N LEU A 69 11.42 2.44 -12.42
CA LEU A 69 12.66 3.02 -11.92
C LEU A 69 13.89 2.36 -12.58
N GLN A 70 13.85 1.04 -12.80
CA GLN A 70 14.90 0.35 -13.54
C GLN A 70 14.95 0.79 -15.00
N GLU A 71 13.81 0.98 -15.66
CA GLU A 71 13.73 1.47 -17.04
C GLU A 71 14.35 2.86 -17.17
N LEU A 72 13.95 3.80 -16.30
CA LEU A 72 14.55 5.15 -16.24
C LEU A 72 16.06 5.08 -15.98
N GLN A 73 16.51 4.17 -15.09
CA GLN A 73 17.93 3.98 -14.82
C GLN A 73 18.70 3.44 -16.04
N ARG A 74 18.09 2.56 -16.86
CA ARG A 74 18.67 2.07 -18.12
C ARG A 74 18.73 3.17 -19.19
N GLU A 75 17.72 4.02 -19.28
CA GLU A 75 17.66 5.13 -20.23
C GLU A 75 18.60 6.29 -19.89
N ARG A 76 18.99 6.43 -18.62
CA ARG A 76 19.96 7.45 -18.13
C ARG A 76 21.23 7.54 -18.97
N ASN A 77 21.73 6.40 -19.45
CA ASN A 77 22.97 6.34 -20.21
C ASN A 77 22.81 6.73 -21.69
N LYS A 78 21.59 6.70 -22.21
CA LYS A 78 21.25 7.00 -23.61
C LYS A 78 20.84 8.47 -23.83
N LEU A 79 20.55 9.21 -22.76
CA LEU A 79 20.07 10.59 -22.82
C LEU A 79 21.21 11.63 -22.86
N PRO A 80 21.01 12.75 -23.59
CA PRO A 80 21.95 13.87 -23.60
C PRO A 80 22.09 14.49 -22.19
N HIS A 81 23.26 15.09 -21.92
CA HIS A 81 23.66 15.59 -20.59
C HIS A 81 22.61 16.44 -19.87
N LEU A 82 21.84 17.25 -20.61
CA LEU A 82 20.81 18.13 -20.05
C LEU A 82 19.64 17.34 -19.42
N HIS A 83 19.17 16.28 -20.08
CA HIS A 83 18.10 15.41 -19.56
C HIS A 83 18.60 14.49 -18.44
N ARG A 84 19.88 14.10 -18.50
CA ARG A 84 20.49 13.26 -17.46
C ARG A 84 20.50 13.93 -16.08
N HIS A 85 20.65 15.26 -16.01
CA HIS A 85 20.63 16.00 -14.74
C HIS A 85 19.26 15.97 -14.05
N ILE A 86 18.19 16.12 -14.82
CA ILE A 86 16.81 16.04 -14.31
C ILE A 86 16.56 14.63 -13.73
N LEU A 87 16.94 13.60 -14.48
CA LEU A 87 16.75 12.21 -14.08
C LEU A 87 17.54 11.81 -12.82
N ILE A 88 18.75 12.37 -12.63
CA ILE A 88 19.58 12.14 -11.43
C ILE A 88 18.90 12.72 -10.18
N HIS A 89 18.15 13.81 -10.31
CA HIS A 89 17.37 14.33 -9.19
C HIS A 89 16.08 13.55 -8.95
N GLU A 90 15.41 13.04 -9.99
CA GLU A 90 14.14 12.32 -9.82
C GLU A 90 14.31 10.88 -9.30
N LEU A 91 15.40 10.18 -9.65
CA LEU A 91 15.71 8.82 -9.18
C LEU A 91 15.64 8.65 -7.64
N PRO A 92 16.33 9.47 -6.82
CA PRO A 92 16.25 9.34 -5.36
C PRO A 92 14.85 9.61 -4.80
N PHE A 93 14.09 10.54 -5.39
CA PHE A 93 12.69 10.74 -5.02
C PHE A 93 11.84 9.51 -5.36
N GLY A 94 12.08 8.86 -6.50
CA GLY A 94 11.43 7.59 -6.83
C GLY A 94 11.65 6.51 -5.78
N TYR A 95 12.90 6.28 -5.35
CA TYR A 95 13.16 5.30 -4.28
C TYR A 95 12.49 5.67 -2.95
N SER A 96 12.31 6.96 -2.66
CA SER A 96 11.58 7.40 -1.46
C SER A 96 10.10 7.01 -1.48
N TYR A 97 9.45 6.99 -2.65
CA TYR A 97 8.08 6.50 -2.78
C TYR A 97 7.98 5.00 -2.53
N ILE A 98 8.92 4.20 -3.07
CA ILE A 98 8.99 2.77 -2.76
C ILE A 98 9.14 2.54 -1.26
N ALA A 99 10.04 3.28 -0.59
CA ALA A 99 10.22 3.20 0.85
C ALA A 99 8.94 3.53 1.61
N MET A 100 8.16 4.51 1.15
CA MET A 100 6.86 4.85 1.73
C MET A 100 5.83 3.72 1.56
N GLY A 101 5.79 3.07 0.41
CA GLY A 101 4.94 1.88 0.19
C GLY A 101 5.31 0.70 1.09
N ILE A 102 6.61 0.45 1.29
CA ILE A 102 7.09 -0.59 2.21
C ILE A 102 6.68 -0.25 3.66
N LEU A 103 6.84 1.00 4.06
CA LEU A 103 6.42 1.45 5.39
C LEU A 103 4.91 1.26 5.58
N PHE A 104 4.11 1.55 4.56
CA PHE A 104 2.65 1.33 4.59
C PHE A 104 2.31 -0.16 4.79
N MET A 105 2.98 -1.04 4.07
CA MET A 105 2.81 -2.49 4.20
C MET A 105 3.18 -2.99 5.60
N ILE A 106 4.24 -2.45 6.23
CA ILE A 106 4.61 -2.79 7.62
C ILE A 106 3.50 -2.39 8.58
N VAL A 107 2.91 -1.20 8.41
CA VAL A 107 1.79 -0.72 9.23
C VAL A 107 0.57 -1.63 9.08
N GLU A 108 0.22 -2.01 7.84
CA GLU A 108 -0.89 -2.95 7.58
C GLU A 108 -0.67 -4.31 8.25
N LEU A 109 0.56 -4.85 8.23
CA LEU A 109 0.91 -6.08 8.92
C LEU A 109 0.77 -5.96 10.44
N ILE A 110 1.21 -4.84 11.03
CA ILE A 110 1.05 -4.56 12.46
C ILE A 110 -0.44 -4.52 12.83
N ILE A 111 -1.26 -3.81 12.04
CA ILE A 111 -2.70 -3.73 12.26
C ILE A 111 -3.34 -5.12 12.14
N GLY A 112 -3.02 -5.89 11.10
CA GLY A 112 -3.52 -7.25 10.92
C GLY A 112 -3.17 -8.15 12.11
N PHE A 113 -1.95 -8.05 12.62
CA PHE A 113 -1.52 -8.76 13.82
C PHE A 113 -2.34 -8.37 15.06
N TYR A 114 -2.59 -7.07 15.26
CA TYR A 114 -3.42 -6.59 16.37
C TYR A 114 -4.87 -7.09 16.29
N VAL A 115 -5.47 -7.11 15.09
CA VAL A 115 -6.81 -7.66 14.87
C VAL A 115 -6.84 -9.15 15.24
N ILE A 116 -5.86 -9.94 14.77
CA ILE A 116 -5.78 -11.38 15.08
C ILE A 116 -5.67 -11.62 16.59
N VAL A 117 -4.72 -10.95 17.26
CA VAL A 117 -4.51 -11.12 18.71
C VAL A 117 -5.73 -10.64 19.50
N GLY A 118 -6.35 -9.54 19.10
CA GLY A 118 -7.58 -9.03 19.73
C GLY A 118 -8.74 -10.02 19.62
N THR A 119 -8.88 -10.68 18.47
CA THR A 119 -9.90 -11.71 18.24
C THR A 119 -9.69 -12.91 19.14
N ILE A 120 -8.46 -13.41 19.24
CA ILE A 120 -8.13 -14.59 20.05
C ILE A 120 -8.35 -14.32 21.55
N LYS A 121 -8.13 -13.09 22.02
CA LYS A 121 -8.34 -12.73 23.44
C LYS A 121 -9.82 -12.59 23.82
N GLU A 122 -10.71 -12.34 22.87
CA GLU A 122 -12.15 -12.16 23.10
C GLU A 122 -12.97 -13.43 22.79
N LEU A 123 -12.34 -14.48 22.25
CA LEU A 123 -12.87 -15.85 22.13
C LEU A 123 -12.69 -16.64 23.43
#